data_AF-X1BEL7-F1
#
_entry.id   AF-X1BEL7-F1
#
_cell.length_a   1.000
_cell.length_b   1.000
_cell.length_c   1.000
_cell.angle_alpha   90.00
_cell.angle_beta   90.00
_cell.angle_gamma   90.00
#
_symmetry.space_group_name_H-M   'P 1'
#
loop_
_entity.id
_entity.type
_entity.pdbx_description
1 polymer ?
#
loop_
_entity_poly.entity_id
_entity_poly.type
_entity_poly.pdbx_seq_one_letter_code
_entity_poly.pdbx_strand_id
1 'polypeptide(L)'
;MRKIKRFLLIGIVISILFSSFIITTAAEMTAEEIINKRDDNEYFDTAQMEAEMIIVSGGRKIIKTMFILGDKRNALIEFTNPVDRGTKFLKREDDLWMFFPDAEEIIKISGHMLNQGMMGSDFSYQDVMESDKLTDLYDFKIIREEEFEGRSC
;
A
#
# COMPACT_ATOMS: atom_id res chain seq x y z
N MET A 1 13.11 7.63 68.51
CA MET A 1 11.98 7.55 67.53
C MET A 1 12.10 8.51 66.33
N ARG A 2 12.50 9.78 66.52
CA ARG A 2 12.55 10.79 65.43
C ARG A 2 13.63 10.53 64.36
N LYS A 3 14.78 9.93 64.73
CA LYS A 3 15.85 9.53 63.80
C LYS A 3 15.45 8.33 62.92
N ILE A 4 14.76 7.34 63.48
CA ILE A 4 14.26 6.14 62.75
C ILE A 4 13.23 6.55 61.68
N LYS A 5 12.30 7.46 62.00
CA LYS A 5 11.35 8.01 61.01
C LYS A 5 12.04 8.75 59.86
N ARG A 6 13.19 9.39 60.11
CA ARG A 6 13.99 10.10 59.09
C ARG A 6 14.71 9.13 58.14
N PHE A 7 15.28 8.04 58.66
CA PHE A 7 15.86 6.98 57.82
C PHE A 7 14.80 6.24 57.00
N LEU A 8 13.60 6.02 57.56
CA LEU A 8 12.48 5.42 56.84
C LEU A 8 11.96 6.34 55.71
N LEU A 9 11.89 7.66 55.96
CA LEU A 9 11.55 8.64 54.92
C LEU A 9 12.59 8.69 53.80
N ILE A 10 13.89 8.66 54.14
CA ILE A 10 14.97 8.67 53.16
C ILE A 10 14.93 7.39 52.31
N GLY A 11 14.68 6.23 52.92
CA GLY A 11 14.50 4.96 52.20
C GLY A 11 13.31 4.99 51.23
N ILE A 12 12.18 5.57 51.64
CA ILE A 12 11.00 5.74 50.78
C ILE A 12 11.29 6.71 49.62
N VAL A 13 11.98 7.82 49.88
CA VAL A 13 12.35 8.80 48.82
C VAL A 13 13.34 8.18 47.82
N ILE A 14 14.32 7.40 48.29
CA ILE A 14 15.25 6.66 47.42
C ILE A 14 14.50 5.60 46.60
N SER A 15 13.53 4.91 47.17
CA SER A 15 12.70 3.92 46.46
C SER A 15 11.80 4.55 45.38
N ILE A 16 11.27 5.76 45.63
CA ILE A 16 10.47 6.52 44.64
C ILE A 16 11.37 7.07 43.52
N LEU A 17 12.59 7.49 43.85
CA LEU A 17 13.58 7.90 42.86
C LEU A 17 14.02 6.72 41.98
N PHE A 18 14.12 5.50 42.53
CA PHE A 18 14.49 4.30 41.78
C PHE A 18 13.37 3.79 40.86
N SER A 19 12.09 3.93 41.24
CA SER A 19 10.96 3.52 40.38
C SER A 19 10.77 4.43 39.16
N SER A 20 11.35 5.63 39.19
CA SER A 20 11.27 6.61 38.10
C SER A 20 12.27 6.31 36.96
N PHE A 21 13.12 5.29 37.12
CA PHE A 21 14.15 4.91 36.17
C PHE A 21 13.80 3.66 35.35
N ILE A 22 12.51 3.33 35.23
CA ILE A 22 12.05 2.38 34.22
C ILE A 22 12.08 3.12 32.89
N ILE A 23 13.23 3.13 32.24
CA ILE A 23 13.35 3.46 30.84
C ILE A 23 12.62 2.34 30.10
N THR A 24 11.38 2.58 29.72
CA THR A 24 10.68 1.74 28.77
C THR A 24 11.43 1.88 27.45
N THR A 25 12.34 0.95 27.17
CA THR A 25 12.87 0.79 25.82
C THR A 25 11.71 0.31 24.97
N ALA A 26 11.12 1.20 24.17
CA ALA A 26 10.24 0.77 23.11
C ALA A 26 11.06 -0.17 22.22
N ALA A 27 10.64 -1.42 22.10
CA ALA A 27 11.28 -2.32 21.16
C ALA A 27 11.04 -1.74 19.76
N GLU A 28 12.11 -1.52 19.00
CA GLU A 28 12.01 -1.18 17.59
C GLU A 28 11.25 -2.29 16.87
N MET A 29 10.31 -1.90 16.00
CA MET A 29 9.55 -2.88 15.24
C MET A 29 10.47 -3.59 14.26
N THR A 30 10.28 -4.90 14.13
CA THR A 30 10.94 -5.69 13.11
C THR A 30 10.41 -5.34 11.72
N ALA A 31 11.21 -5.62 10.67
CA ALA A 31 10.79 -5.43 9.28
C ALA A 31 9.47 -6.17 8.98
N GLU A 32 9.34 -7.39 9.50
CA GLU A 32 8.16 -8.24 9.37
C GLU A 32 6.92 -7.63 10.03
N GLU A 33 7.06 -7.04 11.22
CA GLU A 33 5.95 -6.36 11.89
C GLU A 33 5.51 -5.08 11.15
N ILE A 34 6.46 -4.35 10.55
CA ILE A 34 6.15 -3.15 9.76
C ILE A 34 5.33 -3.53 8.53
N ILE A 35 5.81 -4.49 7.74
CA ILE A 35 5.14 -4.87 6.50
C ILE A 35 3.78 -5.54 6.77
N ASN A 36 3.65 -6.35 7.82
CA ASN A 36 2.37 -6.94 8.20
C ASN A 36 1.33 -5.86 8.54
N LYS A 37 1.72 -4.83 9.32
CA LYS A 37 0.82 -3.70 9.62
C LYS A 37 0.46 -2.89 8.38
N ARG A 38 1.37 -2.76 7.41
CA ARG A 38 1.07 -2.12 6.13
C ARG A 38 0.07 -2.95 5.33
N ASP A 39 0.30 -4.26 5.21
CA ASP A 39 -0.57 -5.16 4.44
C ASP A 39 -1.98 -5.19 5.05
N ASP A 40 -2.09 -5.22 6.37
CA ASP A 40 -3.39 -5.16 7.07
C ASP A 40 -4.14 -3.84 6.87
N ASN A 41 -3.44 -2.74 6.60
CA ASN A 41 -4.05 -1.44 6.31
C ASN A 41 -4.45 -1.26 4.84
N GLU A 42 -3.78 -1.96 3.91
CA GLU A 42 -3.99 -1.76 2.47
C GLU A 42 -4.93 -2.80 1.84
N TYR A 43 -5.01 -4.00 2.42
CA TYR A 43 -5.90 -5.05 1.92
C TYR A 43 -7.37 -4.77 2.22
N PHE A 44 -8.17 -4.69 1.17
CA PHE A 44 -9.63 -4.55 1.24
C PHE A 44 -10.34 -5.86 0.85
N ASP A 45 -11.53 -6.09 1.40
CA ASP A 45 -12.39 -7.20 0.96
C ASP A 45 -13.04 -6.90 -0.40
N THR A 46 -13.59 -5.69 -0.53
CA THR A 46 -14.21 -5.16 -1.75
C THR A 46 -14.00 -3.66 -1.84
N ALA A 47 -13.85 -3.13 -3.04
CA ALA A 47 -13.71 -1.70 -3.30
C ALA A 47 -14.55 -1.25 -4.50
N GLN A 48 -15.02 -0.01 -4.42
CA GLN A 48 -15.59 0.75 -5.53
C GLN A 48 -14.89 2.11 -5.57
N MET A 49 -14.34 2.47 -6.73
CA MET A 49 -13.53 3.68 -6.87
C MET A 49 -13.87 4.41 -8.17
N GLU A 50 -13.80 5.73 -8.12
CA GLU A 50 -13.69 6.59 -9.30
C GLU A 50 -12.28 7.17 -9.31
N ALA A 51 -11.58 7.04 -10.43
CA ALA A 51 -10.19 7.44 -10.54
C ALA A 51 -9.94 8.30 -11.78
N GLU A 52 -8.99 9.23 -11.64
CA GLU A 52 -8.44 10.03 -12.74
C GLU A 52 -6.94 9.74 -12.86
N MET A 53 -6.53 9.22 -14.01
CA MET A 53 -5.14 8.98 -14.37
C MET A 53 -4.67 10.09 -15.30
N ILE A 54 -3.65 10.82 -14.85
CA ILE A 54 -3.02 11.91 -15.61
C ILE A 54 -1.65 11.43 -16.10
N ILE A 55 -1.52 11.24 -17.41
CA ILE A 55 -0.28 10.79 -18.07
C ILE A 55 0.40 12.01 -18.68
N VAL A 56 1.65 12.28 -18.31
CA VAL A 56 2.46 13.37 -18.87
C VAL A 56 3.68 12.79 -19.58
N SER A 57 3.72 12.89 -20.91
CA SER A 57 4.81 12.33 -21.71
C SER A 57 5.12 13.21 -22.92
N GLY A 58 6.40 13.51 -23.15
CA GLY A 58 6.84 14.30 -24.31
C GLY A 58 6.18 15.68 -24.43
N GLY A 59 5.86 16.33 -23.29
CA GLY A 59 5.14 17.61 -23.25
C GLY A 59 3.63 17.53 -23.52
N ARG A 60 3.08 16.32 -23.71
CA ARG A 60 1.64 16.07 -23.82
C ARG A 60 1.08 15.65 -22.47
N LYS A 61 -0.17 16.03 -22.21
CA LYS A 61 -0.96 15.61 -21.05
C LYS A 61 -2.20 14.87 -21.54
N ILE A 62 -2.36 13.62 -21.12
CA ILE A 62 -3.53 12.77 -21.42
C ILE A 62 -4.23 12.49 -20.09
N ILE A 63 -5.56 12.63 -20.08
CA ILE A 63 -6.38 12.37 -18.89
C ILE A 63 -7.32 11.22 -19.20
N LYS A 64 -7.30 10.19 -18.35
CA LYS A 64 -8.19 9.03 -18.42
C LYS A 64 -8.97 8.92 -17.12
N THR A 65 -10.29 8.93 -17.21
CA THR A 65 -11.18 8.74 -16.06
C THR A 65 -11.74 7.33 -16.12
N MET A 66 -11.90 6.70 -14.97
CA MET A 66 -12.36 5.32 -14.89
C MET A 66 -13.16 5.05 -13.62
N PHE A 67 -14.02 4.05 -13.73
CA PHE A 67 -14.73 3.45 -12.61
C PHE A 67 -14.13 2.06 -12.35
N ILE A 68 -13.91 1.72 -11.09
CA ILE A 68 -13.25 0.50 -10.68
C ILE A 68 -14.11 -0.22 -9.65
N LEU A 69 -14.34 -1.51 -9.88
CA LEU A 69 -14.88 -2.44 -8.91
C LEU A 69 -13.83 -3.51 -8.65
N GLY A 70 -13.59 -3.87 -7.40
CA GLY A 70 -12.62 -4.89 -7.05
C GLY A 70 -13.02 -5.69 -5.83
N ASP A 71 -12.55 -6.92 -5.78
CA ASP A 71 -12.44 -7.75 -4.59
C ASP A 71 -10.99 -8.23 -4.43
N LYS A 72 -10.73 -9.14 -3.49
CA LYS A 72 -9.39 -9.68 -3.21
C LYS A 72 -8.65 -10.26 -4.41
N ARG A 73 -9.35 -10.75 -5.44
CA ARG A 73 -8.75 -11.48 -6.57
C ARG A 73 -9.21 -11.00 -7.93
N ASN A 74 -10.29 -10.22 -7.98
CA ASN A 74 -10.94 -9.83 -9.22
C ASN A 74 -11.12 -8.33 -9.26
N ALA A 75 -11.02 -7.76 -10.45
CA ALA A 75 -11.31 -6.36 -10.67
C ALA A 75 -11.93 -6.11 -12.04
N LEU A 76 -12.80 -5.12 -12.11
CA LEU A 76 -13.33 -4.56 -13.33
C LEU A 76 -12.98 -3.08 -13.36
N ILE A 77 -12.28 -2.65 -14.40
CA ILE A 77 -12.00 -1.24 -14.68
C ILE A 77 -12.79 -0.88 -15.94
N GLU A 78 -13.59 0.18 -15.88
CA GLU A 78 -14.28 0.74 -17.04
C GLU A 78 -13.84 2.19 -17.26
N PHE A 79 -13.31 2.47 -18.45
CA PHE A 79 -12.92 3.82 -18.82
C PHE A 79 -14.17 4.67 -19.17
N THR A 80 -14.25 5.84 -18.56
CA THR A 80 -15.39 6.77 -18.66
C THR A 80 -15.03 8.05 -19.43
N ASN A 81 -13.75 8.30 -19.71
CA ASN A 81 -13.31 9.43 -20.51
C ASN A 81 -13.81 9.30 -21.96
N PRO A 82 -13.99 10.41 -22.69
CA PRO A 82 -14.62 10.38 -24.03
C PRO A 82 -13.93 9.48 -25.05
N VAL A 83 -12.59 9.41 -25.05
CA VAL A 83 -11.81 8.70 -26.07
C VAL A 83 -11.81 7.18 -25.86
N ASP A 84 -11.71 6.73 -24.62
CA ASP A 84 -11.62 5.30 -24.29
C ASP A 84 -12.95 4.75 -23.76
N ARG A 85 -14.05 5.51 -23.92
CA ARG A 85 -15.34 5.24 -23.28
C ARG A 85 -15.82 3.82 -23.51
N GLY A 86 -16.08 3.10 -22.43
CA GLY A 86 -16.60 1.74 -22.47
C GLY A 86 -15.53 0.66 -22.67
N THR A 87 -14.27 1.03 -22.90
CA THR A 87 -13.13 0.11 -22.80
C THR A 87 -13.07 -0.46 -21.40
N LYS A 88 -12.92 -1.77 -21.28
CA LYS A 88 -12.95 -2.48 -20.00
C LYS A 88 -11.72 -3.35 -19.81
N PHE A 89 -11.23 -3.41 -18.58
CA PHE A 89 -10.31 -4.45 -18.14
C PHE A 89 -11.02 -5.32 -17.13
N LEU A 90 -10.96 -6.63 -17.33
CA LEU A 90 -11.44 -7.63 -16.39
C LEU A 90 -10.24 -8.45 -15.92
N LYS A 91 -9.87 -8.25 -14.67
CA LYS A 91 -9.01 -9.18 -13.93
C LYS A 91 -9.89 -10.27 -13.32
N ARG A 92 -9.55 -11.52 -13.61
CA ARG A 92 -10.13 -12.70 -13.00
C ARG A 92 -9.00 -13.59 -12.52
N GLU A 93 -8.76 -13.60 -11.20
CA GLU A 93 -7.62 -14.31 -10.61
C GLU A 93 -6.31 -13.85 -11.31
N ASP A 94 -5.60 -14.78 -11.94
CA ASP A 94 -4.31 -14.53 -12.61
C ASP A 94 -4.44 -14.09 -14.08
N ASP A 95 -5.67 -13.95 -14.57
CA ASP A 95 -5.94 -13.59 -15.96
C ASP A 95 -6.42 -12.14 -16.09
N LEU A 96 -5.82 -11.40 -17.03
CA LEU A 96 -6.26 -10.08 -17.45
C LEU A 96 -6.84 -10.11 -18.86
N TRP A 97 -8.03 -9.55 -19.01
CA TRP A 97 -8.70 -9.39 -20.29
C TRP A 97 -9.01 -7.93 -20.54
N MET A 98 -8.87 -7.50 -21.78
CA MET A 98 -9.23 -6.17 -22.25
C MET A 98 -10.34 -6.28 -23.29
N PHE A 99 -11.36 -5.45 -23.17
CA PHE A 99 -12.47 -5.35 -24.12
C PHE A 99 -12.50 -3.98 -24.77
N PHE A 100 -12.52 -3.96 -26.10
CA PHE A 100 -12.65 -2.76 -26.93
C PHE A 100 -14.05 -2.69 -27.55
N PRO A 101 -14.90 -1.73 -27.14
CA PRO A 101 -16.28 -1.66 -27.61
C PRO A 101 -16.40 -1.37 -29.10
N ASP A 102 -15.55 -0.48 -29.64
CA ASP A 102 -15.64 -0.05 -31.04
C ASP A 102 -15.35 -1.18 -32.04
N ALA A 103 -14.51 -2.13 -31.65
CA ALA A 103 -14.14 -3.30 -32.45
C ALA A 103 -14.90 -4.58 -32.01
N GLU A 104 -15.68 -4.51 -30.93
CA GLU A 104 -16.27 -5.67 -30.26
C GLU A 104 -15.25 -6.79 -29.96
N GLU A 105 -14.01 -6.41 -29.66
CA GLU A 105 -12.89 -7.33 -29.52
C GLU A 105 -12.52 -7.56 -28.05
N ILE A 106 -12.20 -8.82 -27.71
CA ILE A 106 -11.68 -9.22 -26.40
C ILE A 106 -10.26 -9.77 -26.58
N ILE A 107 -9.30 -9.18 -25.87
CA ILE A 107 -7.87 -9.54 -25.93
C ILE A 107 -7.42 -9.99 -24.55
N LYS A 108 -6.78 -11.16 -24.47
CA LYS A 108 -6.09 -11.61 -23.24
C LYS A 108 -4.71 -10.95 -23.16
N ILE A 109 -4.44 -10.26 -22.06
CA ILE A 109 -3.13 -9.68 -21.77
C ILE A 109 -2.31 -10.73 -21.01
N SER A 110 -1.21 -11.19 -21.61
CA SER A 110 -0.38 -12.25 -21.02
C SER A 110 1.06 -12.21 -21.51
N GLY A 111 1.95 -12.95 -20.83
CA GLY A 111 3.35 -13.08 -21.20
C GLY A 111 4.07 -11.74 -21.23
N HIS A 112 4.79 -11.45 -22.33
CA HIS A 112 5.53 -10.19 -22.45
C HIS A 112 4.65 -8.94 -22.42
N MET A 113 3.34 -9.08 -22.69
CA MET A 113 2.42 -7.95 -22.67
C MET A 113 2.22 -7.42 -21.26
N LEU A 114 2.35 -8.25 -20.22
CA LEU A 114 2.18 -7.82 -18.83
C LEU A 114 3.17 -6.70 -18.44
N ASN A 115 4.34 -6.68 -19.06
CA ASN A 115 5.38 -5.67 -18.82
C ASN A 115 5.15 -4.35 -19.58
N GLN A 116 4.07 -4.23 -20.36
CA GLN A 116 3.76 -3.02 -21.12
C GLN A 116 2.92 -2.05 -20.29
N GLY A 117 3.10 -0.75 -20.56
CA GLY A 117 2.34 0.31 -19.91
C GLY A 117 0.85 0.27 -20.27
N MET A 118 -0.02 0.21 -19.27
CA MET A 118 -1.46 0.27 -19.40
C MET A 118 -1.86 1.56 -20.11
N MET A 119 -2.44 1.43 -21.29
CA MET A 119 -2.99 2.55 -22.07
C MET A 119 -1.99 3.70 -22.31
N GLY A 120 -0.69 3.38 -22.37
CA GLY A 120 0.39 4.35 -22.55
C GLY A 120 0.79 5.12 -21.28
N SER A 121 0.42 4.62 -20.11
CA SER A 121 0.89 5.11 -18.81
C SER A 121 2.18 4.40 -18.37
N ASP A 122 2.77 4.89 -17.26
CA ASP A 122 3.91 4.26 -16.60
C ASP A 122 3.53 3.05 -15.74
N PHE A 123 2.23 2.81 -15.49
CA PHE A 123 1.75 1.60 -14.81
C PHE A 123 1.77 0.44 -15.79
N SER A 124 2.45 -0.65 -15.45
CA SER A 124 2.40 -1.87 -16.26
C SER A 124 1.08 -2.61 -16.05
N TYR A 125 0.74 -3.50 -17.00
CA TYR A 125 -0.39 -4.42 -16.79
C TYR A 125 -0.14 -5.39 -15.62
N GLN A 126 1.11 -5.72 -15.32
CA GLN A 126 1.48 -6.48 -14.13
C GLN A 126 1.10 -5.73 -12.84
N ASP A 127 1.35 -4.42 -12.77
CA ASP A 127 1.00 -3.61 -11.58
C ASP A 127 -0.51 -3.60 -11.32
N VAL A 128 -1.31 -3.64 -12.39
CA VAL A 128 -2.78 -3.72 -12.30
C VAL A 128 -3.24 -5.13 -11.91
N MET A 129 -2.45 -6.14 -12.26
CA MET A 129 -2.69 -7.54 -11.90
C MET A 129 -2.28 -7.86 -10.47
N GLU A 130 -1.46 -7.05 -9.82
CA GLU A 130 -0.95 -7.33 -8.48
C GLU A 130 -2.09 -7.22 -7.44
N SER A 131 -2.33 -8.29 -6.70
CA SER A 131 -3.26 -8.32 -5.56
C SER A 131 -2.84 -9.30 -4.47
N ASP A 132 -1.57 -9.71 -4.47
CA ASP A 132 -1.02 -10.56 -3.43
C ASP A 132 -0.29 -9.71 -2.38
N LYS A 133 -0.33 -10.18 -1.12
CA LYS A 133 0.29 -9.42 -0.03
C LYS A 133 1.78 -9.34 -0.31
N LEU A 134 2.40 -8.22 0.01
CA LEU A 134 3.85 -8.10 -0.20
C LEU A 134 4.62 -9.14 0.63
N THR A 135 4.07 -9.48 1.80
CA THR A 135 4.53 -10.59 2.67
C THR A 135 4.47 -11.97 2.02
N ASP A 136 3.64 -12.20 1.00
CA ASP A 136 3.57 -13.48 0.28
C ASP A 136 4.60 -13.55 -0.87
N LEU A 137 5.16 -12.41 -1.27
CA LEU A 137 6.00 -12.27 -2.47
C LEU A 137 7.48 -12.03 -2.17
N TYR A 138 7.81 -11.43 -1.02
CA TYR A 138 9.16 -10.93 -0.74
C TYR A 138 9.62 -11.18 0.70
N ASP A 139 10.94 -11.19 0.89
CA ASP A 139 11.59 -11.10 2.20
C ASP A 139 11.94 -9.65 2.54
N PHE A 140 11.73 -9.24 3.79
CA PHE A 140 11.88 -7.84 4.22
C PHE A 140 13.07 -7.62 5.15
N LYS A 141 13.74 -6.49 4.96
CA LYS A 141 14.81 -6.01 5.83
C LYS A 141 14.77 -4.49 5.95
N ILE A 142 14.98 -3.97 7.16
CA ILE A 142 15.20 -2.53 7.39
C ILE A 142 16.62 -2.18 6.90
N ILE A 143 16.71 -1.26 5.94
CA ILE A 143 17.98 -0.83 5.36
C ILE A 143 18.51 0.42 6.07
N ARG A 144 17.61 1.36 6.40
CA ARG A 144 17.88 2.60 7.12
C ARG A 144 16.58 3.14 7.69
N GLU A 145 16.72 4.09 8.60
CA GLU A 145 15.64 4.97 9.04
C GLU A 145 16.00 6.40 8.62
N GLU A 146 15.01 7.17 8.16
CA GLU A 146 15.20 8.59 7.82
C GLU A 146 13.98 9.43 8.14
N GLU A 147 14.16 10.76 8.15
CA GLU A 147 13.05 11.70 8.27
C GLU A 147 12.68 12.20 6.88
N PHE A 148 11.45 11.90 6.44
CA PHE A 148 10.89 12.36 5.19
C PHE A 148 9.68 13.26 5.46
N GLU A 149 9.74 14.51 5.01
CA GLU A 149 8.69 15.52 5.22
C GLU A 149 8.23 15.65 6.69
N GLY A 150 9.17 15.55 7.65
CA GLY A 150 8.86 15.66 9.08
C GLY A 150 8.31 14.39 9.72
N ARG A 151 8.37 13.25 9.02
CA ARG A 151 7.89 11.96 9.49
C ARG A 151 9.01 10.93 9.47
N SER A 152 9.07 10.08 10.49
CA SER A 152 9.98 8.94 10.51
C SER A 152 9.55 7.91 9.47
N CYS A 153 10.47 7.44 8.64
CA CYS A 153 10.29 6.43 7.61
C CYS A 153 11.37 5.35 7.70
#